data_AF-A0A9D5TP12-F1
#
_entry.id   AF-A0A9D5TP12-F1
#
_cell.length_a   1.000
_cell.length_b   1.000
_cell.length_c   1.000
_cell.angle_alpha   90.00
_cell.angle_beta   90.00
_cell.angle_gamma   90.00
#
_symmetry.space_group_name_H-M   'P 1'
#
loop_
_entity.id
_entity.type
_entity.pdbx_description
1 polymer ?
#
loop_
_entity_poly.entity_id
_entity_poly.type
_entity_poly.pdbx_seq_one_letter_code
_entity_poly.pdbx_strand_id
1 'polypeptide(L)'
;MFEKERKFPASLEECKKVDSVSESLWTWVEWLKKWGKIILILLIVVGIISAVGKYNEVNEINVDSGVAMMSAVTSLLSWALYAIIEFFAYNALALLLSALASIVQDTRITANVALYRAAKDMGIKVGVETKSGKVSYSALDR
;
A
#
# COMPACT_ATOMS: atom_id res chain seq x y z
N MET A 1 -11.28 16.21 -22.15
CA MET A 1 -10.48 15.37 -21.23
C MET A 1 -9.89 14.27 -22.09
N PHE A 2 -8.58 14.26 -22.32
CA PHE A 2 -7.95 13.51 -23.41
C PHE A 2 -8.15 12.00 -23.27
N GLU A 3 -8.94 11.43 -24.17
CA GLU A 3 -9.04 10.00 -24.39
C GLU A 3 -7.70 9.55 -24.98
N LYS A 4 -6.83 9.02 -24.12
CA LYS A 4 -5.51 8.54 -24.50
C LYS A 4 -5.74 7.29 -25.36
N GLU A 5 -5.54 7.40 -26.67
CA GLU A 5 -5.67 6.27 -27.61
C GLU A 5 -4.94 5.05 -27.05
N ARG A 6 -5.70 3.98 -26.76
CA ARG A 6 -5.14 2.74 -26.23
C ARG A 6 -4.37 2.04 -27.35
N LYS A 7 -3.05 2.05 -27.25
CA LYS A 7 -2.17 1.32 -28.15
C LYS A 7 -2.29 -0.18 -27.89
N PHE A 8 -2.39 -0.98 -28.96
CA PHE A 8 -2.35 -2.43 -28.87
C PHE A 8 -0.98 -2.90 -28.39
N PRO A 9 -0.90 -3.86 -27.45
CA PRO A 9 0.37 -4.42 -27.01
C PRO A 9 1.02 -5.19 -28.17
N ALA A 10 2.26 -4.85 -28.51
CA ALA A 10 2.97 -5.46 -29.64
C ALA A 10 3.71 -6.76 -29.25
N SER A 11 3.94 -6.98 -27.94
CA SER A 11 4.63 -8.15 -27.40
C SER A 11 4.05 -8.59 -26.05
N LEU A 12 4.29 -9.85 -25.68
CA LEU A 12 3.92 -10.38 -24.36
C LEU A 12 4.69 -9.69 -23.21
N GLU A 13 5.85 -9.10 -23.48
CA GLU A 13 6.62 -8.33 -22.49
C GLU A 13 5.98 -6.98 -22.18
N GLU A 14 5.40 -6.30 -23.17
CA GLU A 14 4.62 -5.08 -22.92
C GLU A 14 3.37 -5.34 -22.08
N CYS A 15 2.76 -6.52 -22.20
CA CYS A 15 1.62 -6.90 -21.36
C CYS A 15 1.99 -7.00 -19.87
N LYS A 16 3.27 -7.27 -19.54
CA LYS A 16 3.77 -7.43 -18.16
C LYS A 16 4.27 -6.14 -17.52
N LYS A 17 4.36 -5.02 -18.25
CA LYS A 17 4.84 -3.76 -17.69
C LYS A 17 3.91 -3.27 -16.57
N VAL A 18 4.49 -3.09 -15.39
CA VAL A 18 3.82 -2.50 -14.22
C VAL A 18 3.38 -1.09 -14.57
N ASP A 19 2.12 -0.77 -14.30
CA ASP A 19 1.58 0.57 -14.55
C ASP A 19 2.01 1.55 -13.47
N SER A 20 2.04 2.85 -13.80
CA SER A 20 2.28 3.91 -12.81
C SER A 20 1.28 3.87 -11.64
N VAL A 21 0.06 3.36 -11.87
CA VAL A 21 -0.97 3.18 -10.84
C VAL A 21 -0.60 2.04 -9.88
N SER A 22 -0.12 0.91 -10.40
CA SER A 22 0.30 -0.23 -9.59
C SER A 22 1.58 0.11 -8.82
N GLU A 23 2.53 0.79 -9.45
CA GLU A 23 3.76 1.28 -8.82
C GLU A 23 3.48 2.27 -7.67
N SER A 24 2.51 3.18 -7.87
CA SER A 24 2.03 4.07 -6.82
C SER A 24 1.44 3.28 -5.65
N LEU A 25 0.56 2.30 -5.90
CA LEU A 25 -0.03 1.46 -4.85
C LEU A 25 1.03 0.70 -4.05
N TRP A 26 2.05 0.14 -4.70
CA TRP A 26 3.18 -0.50 -4.02
C TRP A 26 3.97 0.48 -3.15
N THR A 27 4.18 1.71 -3.63
CA THR A 27 4.81 2.77 -2.84
C THR A 27 4.00 3.08 -1.58
N TRP A 28 2.67 3.20 -1.70
CA TRP A 28 1.79 3.42 -0.55
C TRP A 28 1.84 2.27 0.46
N VAL A 29 1.94 1.01 0.01
CA VAL A 29 2.13 -0.15 0.88
C VAL A 29 3.42 -0.05 1.69
N GLU A 30 4.53 0.32 1.05
CA GLU A 30 5.81 0.49 1.73
C GLU A 30 5.76 1.61 2.76
N TRP A 31 5.14 2.73 2.40
CA TRP A 31 4.93 3.86 3.29
C TRP A 31 4.10 3.46 4.52
N LEU A 32 2.98 2.76 4.34
CA LEU A 32 2.14 2.32 5.46
C LEU A 32 2.88 1.39 6.41
N LYS A 33 3.70 0.47 5.89
CA LYS A 33 4.54 -0.41 6.74
C LYS A 33 5.55 0.39 7.54
N LYS A 34 6.14 1.43 6.95
CA LYS A 34 7.10 2.31 7.62
C LYS A 34 6.40 3.14 8.71
N TRP A 35 5.26 3.77 8.39
CA TRP A 35 4.47 4.56 9.34
C TRP A 35 3.95 3.71 10.51
N GLY A 36 3.46 2.50 10.24
CA GLY A 36 3.01 1.58 11.30
C GLY A 36 4.11 1.26 12.31
N LYS A 37 5.37 1.09 11.88
CA LYS A 37 6.51 0.90 12.79
C LYS A 37 6.84 2.16 13.60
N ILE A 38 6.81 3.32 12.95
CA ILE A 38 7.09 4.60 13.61
C ILE A 38 6.05 4.88 14.69
N ILE A 39 4.77 4.69 14.36
CA ILE A 39 3.65 4.91 15.29
C ILE A 39 3.71 3.93 16.46
N LEU A 40 4.05 2.66 16.21
CA LEU A 40 4.25 1.68 17.28
C LEU A 40 5.29 2.17 18.30
N ILE A 41 6.45 2.66 17.82
CA ILE A 41 7.51 3.16 18.71
C ILE A 41 7.03 4.39 19.48
N LEU A 42 6.36 5.33 18.81
CA LEU A 42 5.82 6.53 19.45
C LEU A 42 4.82 6.17 20.57
N LEU A 43 3.92 5.23 20.33
CA LEU A 43 2.93 4.80 21.32
C LEU A 43 3.57 4.10 22.52
N ILE A 44 4.63 3.33 22.32
CA ILE A 44 5.40 2.73 23.42
C ILE A 44 6.03 3.83 24.29
N VAL A 45 6.67 4.82 23.67
CA VAL A 45 7.29 5.94 24.41
C VAL A 45 6.24 6.74 25.18
N VAL A 46 5.12 7.08 24.55
CA VAL A 46 4.01 7.79 25.20
C VAL A 46 3.44 6.95 26.35
N GLY A 47 3.29 5.64 26.17
CA GLY A 47 2.82 4.74 27.21
C GLY A 47 3.72 4.72 28.44
N ILE A 48 5.05 4.69 28.26
CA ILE A 48 6.01 4.75 29.37
C ILE A 48 5.89 6.08 30.13
N ILE A 49 5.86 7.21 29.40
CA ILE A 49 5.73 8.54 30.01
C ILE A 49 4.41 8.65 30.78
N SER A 50 3.32 8.18 30.18
CA SER A 50 1.98 8.20 30.79
C SER A 50 1.93 7.35 32.06
N ALA A 51 2.58 6.19 32.09
CA ALA A 51 2.64 5.33 33.26
C ALA A 51 3.42 5.94 34.41
N VAL A 52 4.56 6.59 34.14
CA VAL A 52 5.33 7.33 35.14
C VAL A 52 4.49 8.49 35.70
N GLY A 53 3.79 9.22 34.83
CA GLY A 53 2.86 10.27 35.25
C GLY A 53 1.77 9.73 36.18
N LYS A 54 1.16 8.59 35.84
CA LYS A 54 0.12 7.93 36.64
C LYS A 54 0.63 7.41 37.99
N TYR A 55 1.87 6.93 38.04
CA TYR A 55 2.53 6.55 39.29
C TYR A 55 2.67 7.76 40.21
N ASN A 56 3.25 8.85 39.71
CA ASN A 56 3.50 10.06 40.50
C ASN A 56 2.20 10.71 40.98
N GLU A 57 1.18 10.81 40.12
CA GLU A 57 -0.13 11.36 40.45
C GLU A 57 -0.78 10.64 41.64
N VAL A 58 -0.72 9.30 41.67
CA VAL A 58 -1.30 8.50 42.75
C VAL A 58 -0.41 8.49 44.01
N ASN A 59 0.90 8.60 43.84
CA ASN A 59 1.83 8.67 44.97
C ASN A 59 1.78 10.04 45.69
N GLU A 60 1.56 11.13 44.95
CA GLU A 60 1.43 12.49 45.49
C GLU A 60 0.20 12.66 46.39
N ILE A 61 -0.87 11.90 46.15
CA ILE A 61 -2.07 11.89 47.00
C ILE A 61 -1.93 10.97 48.23
N ASN A 62 -0.71 10.52 48.57
CA ASN A 62 -0.38 9.65 49.70
C ASN A 62 -1.19 8.34 49.76
N VAL A 63 -1.58 7.80 48.60
CA VAL A 63 -2.22 6.48 48.52
C VAL A 63 -1.12 5.41 48.60
N ASP A 64 -1.47 4.24 49.16
CA ASP A 64 -0.58 3.09 49.26
C ASP A 64 0.24 2.85 47.97
N SER A 65 1.54 2.61 48.14
CA SER A 65 2.49 2.42 47.04
C SER A 65 2.11 1.28 46.09
N GLY A 66 1.38 0.26 46.59
CA GLY A 66 0.84 -0.82 45.77
C GLY A 66 -0.23 -0.33 44.79
N VAL A 67 -1.06 0.62 45.19
CA VAL A 67 -2.09 1.23 44.34
C VAL A 67 -1.47 2.12 43.27
N ALA A 68 -0.44 2.90 43.61
CA ALA A 68 0.31 3.70 42.63
C ALA A 68 0.98 2.81 41.57
N MET A 69 1.59 1.70 42.00
CA MET A 69 2.17 0.70 41.10
C MET A 69 1.10 0.07 40.19
N MET A 70 -0.06 -0.30 40.74
CA MET A 70 -1.17 -0.87 39.96
C MET A 70 -1.74 0.13 38.94
N SER A 71 -1.84 1.41 39.29
CA SER A 71 -2.23 2.49 38.36
C SER A 71 -1.25 2.62 37.19
N ALA A 72 0.05 2.58 37.48
CA ALA A 72 1.09 2.63 36.45
C ALA A 72 1.05 1.41 35.51
N VAL A 73 0.88 0.20 36.07
CA VAL A 73 0.80 -1.05 35.29
C VAL A 73 -0.45 -1.09 34.40
N THR A 74 -1.60 -0.68 34.93
CA THR A 74 -2.84 -0.63 34.14
C THR A 74 -2.76 0.42 33.02
N SER A 75 -2.09 1.54 33.26
CA SER A 75 -1.77 2.53 32.22
C SER A 75 -0.86 1.95 31.13
N LEU A 76 0.25 1.29 31.50
CA LEU A 76 1.14 0.62 30.54
C LEU A 76 0.39 -0.41 29.70
N LEU A 77 -0.43 -1.25 30.34
CA LEU A 77 -1.19 -2.28 29.65
C LEU A 77 -2.18 -1.67 28.65
N SER A 78 -2.85 -0.58 29.04
CA SER A 78 -3.79 0.12 28.16
C SER A 78 -3.08 0.66 26.92
N TRP A 79 -1.96 1.35 27.09
CA TRP A 79 -1.15 1.86 25.98
C TRP A 79 -0.56 0.75 25.12
N ALA A 80 -0.12 -0.36 25.71
CA ALA A 80 0.37 -1.52 24.98
C ALA A 80 -0.72 -2.13 24.09
N LEU A 81 -1.95 -2.26 24.59
CA LEU A 81 -3.09 -2.73 23.80
C LEU A 81 -3.41 -1.78 22.65
N TYR A 82 -3.46 -0.47 22.90
CA TYR A 82 -3.64 0.52 21.84
C TYR A 82 -2.55 0.43 20.77
N ALA A 83 -1.28 0.31 21.17
CA ALA A 83 -0.15 0.18 20.25
C ALA A 83 -0.24 -1.08 19.37
N ILE A 84 -0.67 -2.19 19.94
CA ILE A 84 -0.87 -3.46 19.23
C ILE A 84 -2.02 -3.33 18.21
N ILE A 85 -3.16 -2.79 18.63
CA ILE A 85 -4.33 -2.61 17.75
C ILE A 85 -3.96 -1.70 16.56
N GLU A 86 -3.31 -0.57 16.85
CA GLU A 86 -2.89 0.38 15.83
C GLU A 86 -1.90 -0.26 14.84
N PHE A 87 -0.91 -1.00 15.35
CA PHE A 87 0.04 -1.73 14.52
C PHE A 87 -0.65 -2.77 13.61
N PHE A 88 -1.64 -3.50 14.12
CA PHE A 88 -2.41 -4.43 13.31
C PHE A 88 -3.27 -3.70 12.27
N ALA A 89 -3.84 -2.54 12.59
CA ALA A 89 -4.61 -1.74 11.65
C ALA A 89 -3.76 -1.29 10.45
N TYR A 90 -2.54 -0.75 10.70
CA TYR A 90 -1.62 -0.38 9.61
C TYR A 90 -1.19 -1.57 8.76
N ASN A 91 -0.91 -2.72 9.39
CA ASN A 91 -0.55 -3.93 8.64
C ASN A 91 -1.73 -4.48 7.81
N ALA A 92 -2.94 -4.47 8.36
CA ALA A 92 -4.15 -4.89 7.64
C ALA A 92 -4.40 -3.98 6.43
N LEU A 93 -4.28 -2.66 6.59
CA LEU A 93 -4.39 -1.71 5.48
C LEU A 93 -3.32 -1.95 4.41
N ALA A 94 -2.07 -2.20 4.82
CA ALA A 94 -1.00 -2.51 3.89
C ALA A 94 -1.26 -3.82 3.12
N LEU A 95 -1.83 -4.84 3.78
CA LEU A 95 -2.22 -6.10 3.12
C LEU A 95 -3.37 -5.88 2.13
N LEU A 96 -4.39 -5.13 2.50
CA LEU A 96 -5.52 -4.82 1.60
C LEU A 96 -5.06 -4.04 0.36
N LEU A 97 -4.17 -3.05 0.54
CA LEU A 97 -3.61 -2.31 -0.59
C LEU A 97 -2.69 -3.17 -1.45
N SER A 98 -1.93 -4.10 -0.85
CA SER A 98 -1.12 -5.06 -1.60
C SER A 98 -2.01 -5.97 -2.45
N ALA A 99 -3.11 -6.48 -1.88
CA ALA A 99 -4.07 -7.29 -2.60
C ALA A 99 -4.73 -6.52 -3.74
N LEU A 100 -5.12 -5.25 -3.51
CA LEU A 100 -5.66 -4.38 -4.54
C LEU A 100 -4.65 -4.13 -5.67
N ALA A 101 -3.39 -3.87 -5.34
CA ALA A 101 -2.32 -3.68 -6.32
C ALA A 101 -2.15 -4.92 -7.21
N SER A 102 -2.15 -6.11 -6.60
CA SER A 102 -2.08 -7.39 -7.32
C SER A 102 -3.29 -7.58 -8.25
N ILE A 103 -4.52 -7.34 -7.76
CA ILE A 103 -5.73 -7.49 -8.57
C ILE A 103 -5.71 -6.55 -9.77
N VAL A 104 -5.32 -5.28 -9.57
CA VAL A 104 -5.22 -4.29 -10.65
C VAL A 104 -4.18 -4.72 -11.69
N GLN A 105 -3.04 -5.22 -11.23
CA GLN A 105 -1.97 -5.70 -12.09
C GLN A 105 -2.41 -6.94 -12.89
N ASP A 106 -3.00 -7.94 -12.25
CA ASP A 106 -3.45 -9.18 -12.88
C ASP A 106 -4.60 -8.96 -13.87
N THR A 107 -5.56 -8.11 -13.51
CA THR A 107 -6.67 -7.75 -14.40
C THR A 107 -6.15 -7.06 -15.67
N ARG A 108 -5.16 -6.16 -15.52
CA ARG A 108 -4.55 -5.48 -16.65
C ARG A 108 -3.75 -6.44 -17.54
N ILE A 109 -2.91 -7.29 -16.94
CA ILE A 109 -2.15 -8.31 -17.70
C ILE A 109 -3.11 -9.18 -18.50
N THR A 110 -4.19 -9.64 -17.86
CA THR A 110 -5.22 -10.47 -18.51
C THR A 110 -5.88 -9.73 -19.68
N ALA A 111 -6.26 -8.46 -19.49
CA ALA A 111 -6.84 -7.64 -20.55
C ALA A 111 -5.87 -7.40 -21.73
N ASN A 112 -4.60 -7.10 -21.44
CA ASN A 112 -3.58 -6.89 -22.48
C ASN A 112 -3.28 -8.19 -23.25
N VAL A 113 -3.25 -9.34 -22.57
CA VAL A 113 -3.08 -10.65 -23.23
C VAL A 113 -4.30 -11.00 -24.09
N ALA A 114 -5.52 -10.69 -23.65
CA ALA A 114 -6.73 -10.88 -24.44
C ALA A 114 -6.73 -10.00 -25.70
N LEU A 115 -6.34 -8.72 -25.57
CA LEU A 115 -6.18 -7.80 -26.70
C LEU A 115 -5.10 -8.28 -27.68
N TYR A 116 -3.97 -8.77 -27.18
CA TYR A 116 -2.90 -9.34 -28.01
C TYR A 116 -3.39 -10.56 -28.80
N ARG A 117 -4.11 -11.49 -28.15
CA ARG A 117 -4.68 -12.67 -28.81
C ARG A 117 -5.70 -12.27 -29.87
N ALA A 118 -6.62 -11.37 -29.54
CA ALA A 118 -7.62 -10.87 -30.48
C ALA A 118 -6.99 -10.18 -31.71
N ALA A 119 -5.97 -9.35 -31.51
CA ALA A 119 -5.25 -8.69 -32.61
C ALA A 119 -4.54 -9.71 -33.52
N LYS A 120 -3.95 -10.76 -32.92
CA LYS A 120 -3.31 -11.86 -33.65
C LYS A 120 -4.31 -12.67 -34.48
N ASP A 121 -5.47 -13.00 -33.91
CA ASP A 121 -6.53 -13.76 -34.58
C ASP A 121 -7.18 -12.96 -35.72
N MET A 122 -7.30 -11.64 -35.57
CA MET A 122 -7.80 -10.74 -36.63
C MET A 122 -6.76 -10.45 -37.72
N GLY A 123 -5.55 -10.99 -37.63
CA GLY A 123 -4.49 -10.77 -38.62
C GLY A 123 -3.94 -9.33 -38.65
N ILE A 124 -4.21 -8.53 -37.61
CA ILE A 124 -3.73 -7.15 -37.48
C ILE A 124 -2.22 -7.21 -37.21
N LYS A 125 -1.41 -6.85 -38.22
CA LYS A 125 0.03 -6.65 -38.04
C LYS A 125 0.26 -5.35 -37.27
N VAL A 126 0.56 -5.45 -35.99
CA VAL A 126 0.97 -4.29 -35.17
C VAL A 126 2.37 -3.87 -35.61
N GLY A 127 2.46 -2.92 -36.54
CA GLY A 127 3.71 -2.42 -37.11
C GLY A 127 4.32 -1.31 -36.27
N VAL A 128 5.54 -1.49 -35.77
CA VAL A 128 6.31 -0.44 -35.08
C VAL A 128 6.84 0.55 -36.13
N GLU A 129 6.13 1.66 -36.35
CA GLU A 129 6.72 2.80 -37.06
C GLU A 129 7.48 3.71 -36.09
N THR A 130 8.81 3.59 -36.10
CA THR A 130 9.72 4.58 -35.53
C THR A 130 9.93 5.72 -36.51
N LYS A 131 9.12 6.78 -36.39
CA LYS A 131 9.51 8.11 -36.86
C LYS A 131 9.52 9.09 -35.69
N SER A 132 10.71 9.51 -35.31
CA SER A 132 10.98 10.67 -34.45
C SER A 132 10.21 10.72 -33.12
N GLY A 133 10.52 9.80 -32.19
CA GLY A 133 10.17 9.94 -30.77
C GLY A 133 8.68 9.85 -30.38
N LYS A 134 7.76 9.68 -31.34
CA LYS A 134 6.35 9.37 -31.09
C LYS A 134 5.97 8.11 -31.83
N VAL A 135 5.74 7.04 -31.07
CA VAL A 135 5.19 5.80 -31.60
C VAL A 135 3.72 6.03 -31.93
N SER A 136 3.33 5.92 -33.19
CA SER A 136 1.95 5.93 -33.66
C SER A 136 1.69 4.62 -34.39
N TYR A 137 0.55 3.98 -34.13
CA TYR A 137 0.20 2.68 -34.71
C TYR A 137 -1.10 2.84 -35.49
N SER A 138 -1.05 2.69 -36.81
CA SER A 138 -2.24 2.62 -37.66
C SER A 138 -2.60 1.17 -37.98
N ALA A 139 -3.90 0.89 -38.05
CA ALA A 139 -4.39 -0.33 -38.68
C ALA A 139 -4.09 -0.24 -40.18
N LEU A 140 -3.38 -1.22 -40.72
CA LEU A 140 -3.25 -1.39 -42.17
C LEU A 140 -4.56 -2.02 -42.67
N ASP A 141 -5.47 -1.18 -43.15
CA ASP A 141 -6.64 -1.63 -43.91
C ASP A 141 -6.18 -2.34 -45.19
N ARG A 142 -6.87 -3.44 -45.50
CA ARG A 142 -6.63 -4.27 -46.68
C ARG A 142 -7.36 -3.74 -47.89
#